data_AF-A0A960BN78-F1
#
_entry.id   AF-A0A960BN78-F1
#
_cell.length_a   1.000
_cell.length_b   1.000
_cell.length_c   1.000
_cell.angle_alpha   90.00
_cell.angle_beta   90.00
_cell.angle_gamma   90.00
#
_symmetry.space_group_name_H-M   'P 1'
#
loop_
_entity.id
_entity.type
_entity.pdbx_description
1 polymer ?
#
loop_
_entity_poly.entity_id
_entity_poly.type
_entity_poly.pdbx_seq_one_letter_code
_entity_poly.pdbx_strand_id
1 'polypeptide(L)'
;MEASPARLARTLSRLATLGGSDADEGTPATRAEIIHALRASSEPLSAQQLCEQLDLHLNTVRGHLDVLLATGAITKEAGPRSGIGRPPLVYRYTPTADELGARRLRSELLSELADADADTIAQEAALRWLDDGIGIEPHPARSPDDAVDQAVAAAEAAGFTAVRNQLGDRIELTDCPYADLVADRPVICDIHTAMLQATLERAGQGVIVEAMDVWAKPGLCVAHLKRPDLRAARTIRNETEGDES
;
A
#
# COMPACT_ATOMS: atom_id res chain seq x y z
N MET A 1 -15.95 -11.68 -17.24
CA MET A 1 -16.89 -10.92 -16.41
C MET A 1 -16.18 -9.62 -16.12
N GLU A 2 -16.56 -8.52 -16.78
CA GLU A 2 -15.88 -7.23 -16.63
C GLU A 2 -15.86 -6.78 -15.18
N ALA A 3 -14.73 -6.23 -14.73
CA ALA A 3 -14.62 -5.63 -13.42
C ALA A 3 -15.53 -4.39 -13.35
N SER A 4 -16.45 -4.38 -12.37
CA SER A 4 -17.26 -3.19 -12.13
C SER A 4 -16.45 -2.16 -11.33
N PRO A 5 -16.36 -0.90 -11.75
CA PRO A 5 -15.60 0.15 -11.06
C PRO A 5 -16.03 0.36 -9.61
N ALA A 6 -17.33 0.15 -9.31
CA ALA A 6 -17.85 0.25 -7.96
C ALA A 6 -17.32 -0.86 -7.04
N ARG A 7 -17.04 -2.04 -7.58
CA ARG A 7 -16.42 -3.13 -6.82
C ARG A 7 -14.95 -2.84 -6.55
N LEU A 8 -14.23 -2.33 -7.55
CA LEU A 8 -12.82 -1.93 -7.42
C LEU A 8 -12.61 -0.86 -6.34
N ALA A 9 -13.37 0.24 -6.36
CA ALA A 9 -13.27 1.30 -5.37
C ALA A 9 -13.50 0.78 -3.93
N ARG A 10 -14.50 -0.09 -3.73
CA ARG A 10 -14.79 -0.71 -2.43
C ARG A 10 -13.71 -1.71 -2.01
N THR A 11 -13.20 -2.53 -2.93
CA THR A 11 -12.15 -3.52 -2.64
C THR A 11 -10.86 -2.83 -2.23
N LEU A 12 -10.47 -1.76 -2.95
CA LEU A 12 -9.34 -0.91 -2.59
C LEU A 12 -9.52 -0.35 -1.18
N SER A 13 -10.59 0.42 -0.94
CA SER A 13 -10.86 1.01 0.39
C SER A 13 -10.83 -0.01 1.54
N ARG A 14 -11.45 -1.18 1.37
CA ARG A 14 -11.42 -2.24 2.39
C ARG A 14 -10.01 -2.79 2.60
N LEU A 15 -9.25 -2.98 1.53
CA LEU A 15 -7.88 -3.45 1.61
C LEU A 15 -6.99 -2.43 2.33
N ALA A 16 -7.17 -1.13 2.09
CA ALA A 16 -6.48 -0.07 2.85
C ALA A 16 -6.79 -0.15 4.36
N THR A 17 -8.07 -0.33 4.73
CA THR A 17 -8.45 -0.45 6.15
C THR A 17 -7.92 -1.72 6.84
N LEU A 18 -7.69 -2.79 6.09
CA LEU A 18 -7.17 -4.06 6.62
C LEU A 18 -5.63 -4.14 6.56
N GLY A 19 -5.00 -3.37 5.67
CA GLY A 19 -3.56 -3.25 5.54
C GLY A 19 -2.94 -2.19 6.45
N GLY A 20 -3.73 -1.20 6.88
CA GLY A 20 -3.33 -0.14 7.80
C GLY A 20 -3.25 -0.57 9.26
N SER A 21 -2.52 -1.64 9.57
CA SER A 21 -2.11 -1.98 10.94
C SER A 21 -1.04 -3.09 10.93
N ASP A 22 0.13 -2.78 10.37
CA ASP A 22 1.34 -3.59 10.54
C ASP A 22 2.56 -2.67 10.76
N ALA A 23 2.34 -1.53 11.44
CA ALA A 23 3.44 -0.88 12.14
C ALA A 23 3.80 -1.80 13.31
N ASP A 24 4.83 -2.61 13.09
CA ASP A 24 5.49 -3.52 14.03
C ASP A 24 6.03 -2.75 15.25
N GLU A 25 5.13 -2.29 16.10
CA GLU A 25 5.46 -1.61 17.35
C GLU A 25 5.49 -2.65 18.46
N GLY A 26 6.59 -3.42 18.51
CA GLY A 26 6.94 -4.23 19.69
C GLY A 26 7.57 -5.60 19.45
N THR A 27 7.81 -6.02 18.21
CA THR A 27 8.53 -7.27 17.95
C THR A 27 10.04 -6.98 17.90
N PRO A 28 10.88 -7.45 18.85
CA PRO A 28 12.33 -7.33 18.76
C PRO A 28 12.79 -7.95 17.44
N ALA A 29 13.67 -7.25 16.71
CA ALA A 29 14.02 -7.48 15.30
C ALA A 29 14.13 -8.96 14.89
N THR A 30 14.73 -9.80 15.73
CA THR A 30 14.89 -11.25 15.49
C THR A 30 13.56 -12.02 15.40
N ARG A 31 12.53 -11.66 16.17
CA ARG A 31 11.19 -12.28 16.07
C ARG A 31 10.49 -11.86 14.78
N ALA A 32 10.69 -10.62 14.33
CA ALA A 32 10.14 -10.13 13.07
C ALA A 32 10.79 -10.85 11.88
N GLU A 33 12.11 -11.07 11.91
CA GLU A 33 12.84 -11.87 10.93
C GLU A 33 12.37 -13.32 10.86
N ILE A 34 12.13 -13.96 12.02
CA ILE A 34 11.56 -15.32 12.07
C ILE A 34 10.15 -15.37 11.48
N ILE A 35 9.28 -14.40 11.83
CA ILE A 35 7.95 -14.30 11.23
C ILE A 35 8.06 -14.11 9.71
N HIS A 36 8.94 -13.23 9.25
CA HIS A 36 9.15 -12.96 7.83
C HIS A 36 9.57 -14.23 7.08
N ALA A 37 10.55 -14.97 7.60
CA ALA A 37 11.00 -16.25 7.01
C ALA A 37 9.87 -17.29 6.96
N LEU A 38 9.11 -17.44 8.06
CA LEU A 38 7.97 -18.34 8.12
C LEU A 38 6.81 -17.92 7.23
N ARG A 39 6.63 -16.63 6.98
CA ARG A 39 5.60 -16.05 6.10
C ARG A 39 5.96 -16.23 4.62
N ALA A 40 7.25 -16.15 4.27
CA ALA A 40 7.76 -16.33 2.91
C ALA A 40 7.81 -17.80 2.46
N SER A 41 7.84 -18.76 3.40
CA SER A 41 7.89 -20.19 3.09
C SER A 41 6.49 -20.79 2.89
N SER A 42 6.30 -21.52 1.78
CA SER A 42 5.09 -22.34 1.56
C SER A 42 5.03 -23.58 2.47
N GLU A 43 6.19 -24.11 2.85
CA GLU A 43 6.35 -25.28 3.71
C GLU A 43 6.71 -24.89 5.15
N PRO A 44 6.33 -25.69 6.16
CA PRO A 44 6.76 -25.48 7.54
C PRO A 44 8.28 -25.56 7.67
N LEU A 45 8.89 -24.64 8.42
CA LEU A 45 10.33 -24.63 8.63
C LEU A 45 10.69 -25.22 9.99
N SER A 46 11.76 -26.00 10.04
CA SER A 46 12.35 -26.45 11.30
C SER A 46 13.19 -25.35 11.94
N ALA A 47 13.45 -25.48 13.25
CA ALA A 47 14.36 -24.57 13.94
C ALA A 47 15.77 -24.56 13.32
N GLN A 48 16.25 -25.68 12.76
CA GLN A 48 17.56 -25.73 12.08
C GLN A 48 17.56 -24.95 10.78
N GLN A 49 16.52 -25.08 9.95
CA GLN A 49 16.39 -24.28 8.72
C GLN A 49 16.33 -22.78 9.02
N LEU A 50 15.64 -22.38 10.08
CA LEU A 50 15.62 -20.98 10.53
C LEU A 50 16.99 -20.50 11.01
N CYS A 51 17.78 -21.35 11.68
CA CYS A 51 19.16 -21.01 12.06
C CYS A 51 20.05 -20.79 10.83
N GLU A 52 19.93 -21.68 9.84
CA GLU A 52 20.70 -21.60 8.59
C GLU A 52 20.34 -20.37 7.76
N GLN A 53 19.05 -20.03 7.69
CA GLN A 53 18.57 -18.87 6.92
C GLN A 53 18.91 -17.52 7.56
N LEU A 54 18.85 -17.43 8.89
CA LEU A 54 18.98 -16.17 9.63
C LEU A 54 20.37 -15.98 10.27
N ASP A 55 21.29 -16.94 10.10
CA ASP A 55 22.60 -16.98 10.77
C ASP A 55 22.50 -16.82 12.30
N LEU A 56 21.54 -17.53 12.90
CA LEU A 56 21.23 -17.46 14.33
C LEU A 56 21.58 -18.76 15.05
N HIS A 57 21.96 -18.64 16.32
CA HIS A 57 22.20 -19.80 17.16
C HIS A 57 20.88 -20.49 17.58
N LEU A 58 20.88 -21.82 17.59
CA LEU A 58 19.69 -22.66 17.83
C LEU A 58 18.95 -22.35 19.13
N ASN A 59 19.67 -22.04 20.21
CA ASN A 59 19.04 -21.68 21.49
C ASN A 59 18.28 -20.35 21.39
N THR A 60 18.79 -19.39 20.63
CA THR A 60 18.15 -18.10 20.41
C THR A 60 16.86 -18.26 19.61
N VAL A 61 16.93 -19.01 18.49
CA VAL A 61 15.75 -19.33 17.66
C VAL A 61 14.67 -20.04 18.47
N ARG A 62 15.03 -21.05 19.28
CA ARG A 62 14.07 -21.76 20.15
C ARG A 62 13.37 -20.82 21.13
N GLY A 63 14.11 -19.95 21.81
CA GLY A 63 13.52 -18.98 22.74
C GLY A 63 12.54 -18.03 22.05
N HIS A 64 12.85 -17.58 20.82
CA HIS A 64 11.93 -16.75 20.04
C HIS A 64 10.69 -17.53 19.57
N LEU A 65 10.87 -18.76 19.10
CA LEU A 65 9.75 -19.63 18.69
C LEU A 65 8.81 -19.93 19.85
N ASP A 66 9.32 -20.13 21.07
CA ASP A 66 8.48 -20.34 22.25
C ASP A 66 7.61 -19.12 22.56
N VAL A 67 8.17 -17.90 22.44
CA VAL A 67 7.40 -16.67 22.59
C VAL A 67 6.35 -16.53 21.49
N LEU A 68 6.72 -16.77 20.23
CA LEU A 68 5.80 -16.69 19.09
C LEU A 68 4.68 -17.73 19.15
N LEU A 69 4.95 -18.92 19.69
CA LEU A 69 3.94 -19.94 19.98
C LEU A 69 2.99 -19.48 21.09
N ALA A 70 3.54 -18.87 22.14
CA ALA A 70 2.75 -18.37 23.26
C ALA A 70 1.81 -17.23 22.86
N THR A 71 2.21 -16.40 21.90
CA THR A 71 1.35 -15.34 21.34
C THR A 71 0.41 -15.83 20.24
N GLY A 72 0.54 -17.08 19.80
CA GLY A 72 -0.27 -17.64 18.70
C GLY A 72 0.13 -17.17 17.30
N ALA A 73 1.22 -16.40 17.17
CA ALA A 73 1.75 -15.92 15.88
C ALA A 73 2.23 -17.07 14.97
N ILE A 74 2.56 -18.22 15.56
CA ILE A 74 2.96 -19.43 14.84
C ILE A 74 2.29 -20.66 15.44
N THR A 75 2.22 -21.74 14.65
CA THR A 75 1.85 -23.09 15.08
C THR A 75 3.03 -24.04 14.93
N LYS A 76 3.00 -25.16 15.67
CA LYS A 76 4.00 -26.23 15.55
C LYS A 76 3.32 -27.54 15.18
N GLU A 77 3.96 -28.31 14.33
CA GLU A 77 3.53 -29.66 13.95
C GLU A 77 4.73 -30.62 13.91
N ALA A 78 4.45 -31.92 13.88
CA ALA A 78 5.49 -32.93 13.70
C ALA A 78 5.88 -32.97 12.23
N GLY A 79 7.14 -32.70 11.93
CA GLY A 79 7.69 -32.75 10.59
C GLY A 79 7.80 -34.17 10.02
N PRO A 80 8.10 -34.31 8.72
CA PRO A 80 8.29 -35.60 8.08
C PRO A 80 9.38 -36.41 8.78
N ARG A 81 9.12 -37.71 8.97
CA ARG A 81 10.06 -38.62 9.63
C ARG A 81 11.21 -38.97 8.69
N SER A 82 12.39 -38.46 8.95
CA SER A 82 13.64 -38.93 8.33
C SER A 82 14.43 -39.81 9.33
N GLY A 83 14.23 -41.13 9.27
CA GLY A 83 15.06 -42.11 10.00
C GLY A 83 14.62 -42.50 11.42
N ILE A 84 15.57 -43.01 12.21
CA ILE A 84 15.38 -43.51 13.59
C ILE A 84 15.49 -42.34 14.57
N GLY A 85 14.36 -41.88 15.11
CA GLY A 85 14.31 -40.78 16.07
C GLY A 85 12.89 -40.18 16.20
N ARG A 86 12.71 -39.24 17.13
CA ARG A 86 11.48 -38.43 17.21
C ARG A 86 11.46 -37.46 16.02
N PRO A 87 10.37 -37.37 15.24
CA PRO A 87 10.29 -36.44 14.12
C PRO A 87 10.60 -35.00 14.57
N PRO A 88 11.34 -34.22 13.75
CA PRO A 88 11.68 -32.84 14.07
C PRO A 88 10.40 -31.98 14.14
N LEU A 89 10.37 -31.02 15.07
CA LEU A 89 9.29 -30.04 15.09
C LEU A 89 9.50 -29.05 13.95
N VAL A 90 8.41 -28.76 13.24
CA VAL A 90 8.36 -27.72 12.22
C VAL A 90 7.32 -26.69 12.61
N TYR A 91 7.55 -25.46 12.18
CA TYR A 91 6.81 -24.28 12.59
C TYR A 91 6.20 -23.62 11.36
N ARG A 92 4.99 -23.10 11.51
CA ARG A 92 4.24 -22.41 10.45
C ARG A 92 3.70 -21.10 10.98
N TYR A 93 3.78 -20.05 10.17
CA TYR A 93 3.15 -18.77 10.48
C TYR A 93 1.62 -18.89 10.52
N THR A 94 1.00 -18.30 11.54
CA THR A 94 -0.46 -18.25 11.67
C THR A 94 -0.95 -16.85 11.28
N PRO A 95 -1.55 -16.68 10.10
CA PRO A 95 -2.06 -15.38 9.70
C PRO A 95 -3.28 -14.99 10.53
N THR A 96 -3.39 -13.70 10.83
CA THR A 96 -4.57 -13.16 11.51
C THR A 96 -5.80 -13.19 10.60
N ALA A 97 -6.99 -13.03 11.18
CA ALA A 97 -8.23 -12.95 10.40
C ALA A 97 -8.20 -11.77 9.40
N ASP A 98 -7.63 -10.64 9.82
CA ASP A 98 -7.50 -9.43 9.00
C ASP A 98 -6.52 -9.65 7.85
N GLU A 99 -5.37 -10.29 8.09
CA GLU A 99 -4.44 -10.65 7.04
C GLU A 99 -5.04 -11.62 6.01
N LEU A 100 -5.81 -12.61 6.47
CA LEU A 100 -6.52 -13.51 5.57
C LEU A 100 -7.58 -12.76 4.76
N GLY A 101 -8.25 -11.78 5.36
CA GLY A 101 -9.17 -10.86 4.69
C GLY A 101 -8.45 -10.05 3.61
N ALA A 102 -7.33 -9.41 3.96
CA ALA A 102 -6.51 -8.63 3.05
C ALA A 102 -5.99 -9.48 1.89
N ARG A 103 -5.49 -10.70 2.14
CA ARG A 103 -5.06 -11.63 1.08
C ARG A 103 -6.18 -11.98 0.10
N ARG A 104 -7.40 -12.24 0.61
CA ARG A 104 -8.57 -12.51 -0.23
C ARG A 104 -8.92 -11.30 -1.09
N LEU A 105 -8.99 -10.10 -0.49
CA LEU A 105 -9.30 -8.87 -1.21
C LEU A 105 -8.22 -8.51 -2.25
N ARG A 106 -6.93 -8.70 -1.93
CA ARG A 106 -5.84 -8.57 -2.92
C ARG A 106 -6.05 -9.51 -4.10
N SER A 107 -6.40 -10.77 -3.83
CA SER A 107 -6.65 -11.75 -4.89
C SER A 107 -7.85 -11.37 -5.77
N GLU A 108 -8.92 -10.86 -5.16
CA GLU A 108 -10.07 -10.31 -5.88
C GLU A 108 -9.68 -9.11 -6.74
N LEU A 109 -8.92 -8.16 -6.18
CA LEU A 109 -8.43 -6.98 -6.89
C LEU A 109 -7.55 -7.35 -8.11
N LEU A 110 -6.59 -8.26 -7.92
CA LEU A 110 -5.72 -8.75 -9.00
C LEU A 110 -6.53 -9.45 -10.12
N SER A 111 -7.56 -10.20 -9.75
CA SER A 111 -8.45 -10.83 -10.72
C SER A 111 -9.27 -9.81 -11.50
N GLU A 112 -9.71 -8.74 -10.86
CA GLU A 112 -10.52 -7.70 -11.50
C GLU A 112 -9.69 -6.83 -12.45
N LEU A 113 -8.46 -6.52 -12.09
CA LEU A 113 -7.56 -5.70 -12.90
C LEU A 113 -6.90 -6.47 -14.06
N ALA A 114 -7.26 -7.74 -14.31
CA ALA A 114 -6.54 -8.60 -15.27
C ALA A 114 -6.82 -8.31 -16.74
N ASP A 115 -8.05 -7.86 -17.06
CA ASP A 115 -8.54 -7.76 -18.44
C ASP A 115 -9.09 -6.37 -18.79
N ALA A 116 -8.74 -5.36 -18.00
CA ALA A 116 -9.39 -4.05 -18.05
C ALA A 116 -8.61 -3.00 -18.85
N ASP A 117 -9.35 -2.12 -19.52
CA ASP A 117 -8.83 -0.83 -19.98
C ASP A 117 -8.56 0.09 -18.77
N ALA A 118 -7.28 0.40 -18.56
CA ALA A 118 -6.78 1.04 -17.36
C ALA A 118 -7.38 2.45 -17.14
N ASP A 119 -7.47 3.25 -18.20
CA ASP A 119 -7.94 4.64 -18.12
C ASP A 119 -9.42 4.71 -17.78
N THR A 120 -10.24 3.90 -18.47
CA THR A 120 -11.69 3.85 -18.22
C THR A 120 -11.98 3.39 -16.79
N ILE A 121 -11.29 2.34 -16.33
CA ILE A 121 -11.44 1.86 -14.95
C ILE A 121 -11.00 2.90 -13.93
N ALA A 122 -9.87 3.58 -14.17
CA ALA A 122 -9.36 4.59 -13.25
C ALA A 122 -10.37 5.73 -13.05
N GLN A 123 -10.91 6.27 -14.14
CA GLN A 123 -11.88 7.35 -14.08
C GLN A 123 -13.19 6.92 -13.42
N GLU A 124 -13.74 5.76 -13.80
CA GLU A 124 -14.99 5.28 -13.23
C GLU A 124 -14.83 4.90 -11.75
N ALA A 125 -13.70 4.28 -11.36
CA ALA A 125 -13.43 3.94 -9.97
C ALA A 125 -13.26 5.21 -9.11
N ALA A 126 -12.59 6.24 -9.64
CA ALA A 126 -12.45 7.53 -8.98
C ALA A 126 -13.79 8.23 -8.74
N LEU A 127 -14.68 8.25 -9.75
CA LEU A 127 -16.03 8.81 -9.58
C LEU A 127 -16.83 8.04 -8.52
N ARG A 128 -16.73 6.72 -8.50
CA ARG A 128 -17.41 5.88 -7.49
C ARG A 128 -16.85 6.09 -6.09
N TRP A 129 -15.54 6.32 -5.98
CA TRP A 129 -14.91 6.66 -4.71
C TRP A 129 -15.58 7.90 -4.08
N LEU A 130 -15.84 8.92 -4.89
CA LEU A 130 -16.48 10.16 -4.47
C LEU A 130 -17.98 9.99 -4.15
N ASP A 131 -18.69 9.18 -4.94
CA ASP A 131 -20.13 8.99 -4.80
C ASP A 131 -20.50 8.05 -3.64
N ASP A 132 -19.69 7.04 -3.36
CA ASP A 132 -19.91 6.11 -2.24
C ASP A 132 -19.50 6.73 -0.88
N GLY A 133 -19.04 7.99 -0.86
CA GLY A 133 -18.66 8.73 0.35
C GLY A 133 -17.46 8.11 1.07
N ILE A 134 -16.59 7.40 0.34
CA ILE A 134 -15.40 6.78 0.91
C ILE A 134 -14.40 7.89 1.26
N GLY A 135 -14.44 8.32 2.51
CA GLY A 135 -13.54 9.31 3.09
C GLY A 135 -14.24 10.54 3.63
N ILE A 136 -14.58 11.49 2.76
CA ILE A 136 -15.13 12.80 3.13
C ILE A 136 -16.29 13.18 2.21
N GLU A 137 -17.37 13.69 2.81
CA GLU A 137 -18.51 14.26 2.09
C GLU A 137 -18.03 15.36 1.13
N PRO A 138 -18.16 15.17 -0.19
CA PRO A 138 -17.62 16.12 -1.15
C PRO A 138 -18.39 17.43 -1.08
N HIS A 139 -17.68 18.54 -0.86
CA HIS A 139 -18.27 19.87 -0.87
C HIS A 139 -17.43 20.85 -1.68
N PRO A 140 -18.03 21.86 -2.32
CA PRO A 140 -17.27 22.92 -2.98
C PRO A 140 -16.25 23.52 -2.00
N ALA A 141 -15.00 23.66 -2.44
CA ALA A 141 -13.96 24.31 -1.66
C ALA A 141 -14.12 25.83 -1.69
N ARG A 142 -13.61 26.50 -0.67
CA ARG A 142 -13.66 27.97 -0.53
C ARG A 142 -12.47 28.68 -1.17
N SER A 143 -11.38 27.96 -1.41
CA SER A 143 -10.15 28.47 -2.03
C SER A 143 -9.34 27.33 -2.65
N PRO A 144 -8.35 27.62 -3.52
CA PRO A 144 -7.43 26.60 -4.03
C PRO A 144 -6.71 25.82 -2.92
N ASP A 145 -6.34 26.45 -1.81
CA ASP A 145 -5.74 25.75 -0.66
C ASP A 145 -6.70 24.77 0.00
N ASP A 146 -7.97 25.18 0.20
CA ASP A 146 -9.02 24.34 0.77
C ASP A 146 -9.32 23.14 -0.15
N ALA A 147 -9.19 23.30 -1.47
CA ALA A 147 -9.30 22.20 -2.44
C ALA A 147 -8.14 21.20 -2.33
N VAL A 148 -6.91 21.68 -2.15
CA VAL A 148 -5.74 20.80 -1.93
C VAL A 148 -5.85 20.08 -0.58
N ASP A 149 -6.31 20.76 0.47
CA ASP A 149 -6.54 20.14 1.79
C ASP A 149 -7.60 19.02 1.72
N GLN A 150 -8.66 19.21 0.93
CA GLN A 150 -9.63 18.13 0.66
C GLN A 150 -9.01 16.95 -0.10
N ALA A 151 -8.15 17.20 -1.09
CA ALA A 151 -7.46 16.13 -1.83
C ALA A 151 -6.49 15.35 -0.94
N VAL A 152 -5.76 16.03 -0.05
CA VAL A 152 -4.92 15.39 0.98
C VAL A 152 -5.78 14.48 1.86
N ALA A 153 -6.88 15.00 2.39
CA ALA A 153 -7.73 14.24 3.29
C ALA A 153 -8.46 13.07 2.61
N ALA A 154 -8.76 13.18 1.30
CA ALA A 154 -9.25 12.06 0.49
C ALA A 154 -8.18 10.97 0.30
N ALA A 155 -6.91 11.34 0.09
CA ALA A 155 -5.81 10.38 0.05
C ALA A 155 -5.58 9.69 1.40
N GLU A 156 -5.67 10.43 2.51
CA GLU A 156 -5.61 9.85 3.86
C GLU A 156 -6.73 8.85 4.11
N ALA A 157 -7.95 9.18 3.68
CA ALA A 157 -9.07 8.25 3.73
C ALA A 157 -8.87 7.00 2.85
N ALA A 158 -8.07 7.12 1.79
CA ALA A 158 -7.66 5.99 0.95
C ALA A 158 -6.51 5.15 1.55
N GLY A 159 -6.03 5.53 2.75
CA GLY A 159 -5.01 4.81 3.50
C GLY A 159 -3.58 5.25 3.22
N PHE A 160 -3.38 6.38 2.53
CA PHE A 160 -2.06 6.99 2.38
C PHE A 160 -1.72 7.86 3.61
N THR A 161 -0.44 8.07 3.84
CA THR A 161 0.00 9.28 4.54
C THR A 161 0.18 10.36 3.47
N ALA A 162 -0.52 11.48 3.57
CA ALA A 162 -0.50 12.54 2.55
C ALA A 162 -0.14 13.89 3.16
N VAL A 163 0.77 14.63 2.53
CA VAL A 163 1.19 15.96 2.98
C VAL A 163 1.35 16.88 1.77
N ARG A 164 0.76 18.08 1.82
CA ARG A 164 1.05 19.11 0.82
C ARG A 164 2.28 19.93 1.18
N ASN A 165 3.03 20.37 0.18
CA ASN A 165 4.14 21.30 0.40
C ASN A 165 3.65 22.73 0.74
N GLN A 166 4.59 23.63 1.05
CA GLN A 166 4.26 25.01 1.45
C GLN A 166 3.55 25.82 0.36
N LEU A 167 3.87 25.58 -0.91
CA LEU A 167 3.19 26.25 -2.03
C LEU A 167 1.81 25.64 -2.30
N GLY A 168 1.57 24.41 -1.82
CA GLY A 168 0.38 23.63 -2.13
C GLY A 168 0.28 23.29 -3.62
N ASP A 169 1.39 23.26 -4.34
CA ASP A 169 1.50 22.80 -5.74
C ASP A 169 1.98 21.34 -5.83
N ARG A 170 2.23 20.69 -4.69
CA ARG A 170 2.58 19.27 -4.62
C ARG A 170 1.91 18.60 -3.43
N ILE A 171 1.46 17.36 -3.63
CA ILE A 171 1.06 16.43 -2.57
C ILE A 171 2.03 15.25 -2.58
N GLU A 172 2.70 15.04 -1.45
CA GLU A 172 3.56 13.90 -1.16
C GLU A 172 2.71 12.78 -0.54
N LEU A 173 2.80 11.58 -1.10
CA LEU A 173 2.05 10.40 -0.70
C LEU A 173 3.01 9.29 -0.30
N THR A 174 2.92 8.82 0.94
CA THR A 174 3.67 7.67 1.45
C THR A 174 2.73 6.57 1.95
N ASP A 175 3.31 5.43 2.31
CA ASP A 175 2.59 4.30 2.91
C ASP A 175 1.46 3.76 2.03
N CYS A 176 1.67 3.79 0.70
CA CYS A 176 0.73 3.24 -0.27
C CYS A 176 0.30 1.82 0.16
N PRO A 177 -0.98 1.58 0.48
CA PRO A 177 -1.42 0.30 1.02
C PRO A 177 -1.41 -0.83 -0.02
N TYR A 178 -1.06 -0.50 -1.27
CA TYR A 178 -0.97 -1.40 -2.42
C TYR A 178 0.43 -1.45 -3.02
N ALA A 179 1.46 -0.92 -2.32
CA ALA A 179 2.81 -0.80 -2.87
C ALA A 179 3.37 -2.12 -3.43
N ASP A 180 3.04 -3.24 -2.78
CA ASP A 180 3.44 -4.60 -3.18
C ASP A 180 2.76 -5.07 -4.48
N LEU A 181 1.62 -4.48 -4.85
CA LEU A 181 0.86 -4.83 -6.06
C LEU A 181 1.21 -3.94 -7.25
N VAL A 182 1.78 -2.75 -7.04
CA VAL A 182 2.00 -1.74 -8.09
C VAL A 182 2.91 -2.27 -9.21
N ALA A 183 3.92 -3.09 -8.89
CA ALA A 183 4.82 -3.66 -9.88
C ALA A 183 4.09 -4.55 -10.90
N ASP A 184 3.11 -5.33 -10.43
CA ASP A 184 2.32 -6.22 -11.28
C ASP A 184 1.10 -5.50 -11.88
N ARG A 185 0.63 -4.42 -11.25
CA ARG A 185 -0.61 -3.68 -11.57
C ARG A 185 -0.43 -2.17 -11.48
N PRO A 186 0.21 -1.54 -12.49
CA PRO A 186 0.42 -0.08 -12.50
C PRO A 186 -0.88 0.73 -12.55
N VAL A 187 -1.98 0.15 -13.07
CA VAL A 187 -3.34 0.75 -13.08
C VAL A 187 -3.82 1.21 -11.69
N ILE A 188 -3.29 0.64 -10.61
CA ILE A 188 -3.57 1.10 -9.25
C ILE A 188 -3.14 2.57 -9.07
N CYS A 189 -2.00 2.97 -9.65
CA CYS A 189 -1.52 4.35 -9.61
C CYS A 189 -2.40 5.28 -10.45
N ASP A 190 -2.91 4.80 -11.58
CA ASP A 190 -3.86 5.55 -12.42
C ASP A 190 -5.16 5.82 -11.67
N ILE A 191 -5.69 4.82 -10.96
CA ILE A 191 -6.88 4.96 -10.09
C ILE A 191 -6.65 6.02 -9.02
N HIS A 192 -5.51 6.02 -8.31
CA HIS A 192 -5.22 7.05 -7.31
C HIS A 192 -5.08 8.45 -7.91
N THR A 193 -4.48 8.55 -9.09
CA THR A 193 -4.32 9.82 -9.80
C THR A 193 -5.68 10.37 -10.24
N ALA A 194 -6.53 9.51 -10.81
CA ALA A 194 -7.91 9.85 -11.18
C ALA A 194 -8.75 10.24 -9.96
N MET A 195 -8.56 9.57 -8.81
CA MET A 195 -9.24 9.90 -7.55
C MET A 195 -8.87 11.31 -7.06
N LEU A 196 -7.59 11.65 -7.05
CA LEU A 196 -7.13 13.00 -6.69
C LEU A 196 -7.68 14.06 -7.65
N GLN A 197 -7.59 13.79 -8.96
CA GLN A 197 -8.12 14.67 -10.00
C GLN A 197 -9.62 14.92 -9.81
N ALA A 198 -10.41 13.86 -9.66
CA ALA A 198 -11.86 13.99 -9.49
C ALA A 198 -12.25 14.70 -8.18
N THR A 199 -11.45 14.54 -7.12
CA THR A 199 -11.62 15.29 -5.86
C THR A 199 -11.42 16.79 -6.08
N LEU A 200 -10.35 17.17 -6.77
CA LEU A 200 -10.04 18.58 -7.07
C LEU A 200 -11.07 19.20 -8.03
N GLU A 201 -11.56 18.45 -9.01
CA GLU A 201 -12.62 18.87 -9.92
C GLU A 201 -13.92 19.17 -9.17
N ARG A 202 -14.34 18.28 -8.26
CA ARG A 202 -15.54 18.50 -7.41
C ARG A 202 -15.37 19.68 -6.45
N ALA A 203 -14.16 19.91 -5.95
CA ALA A 203 -13.86 21.06 -5.11
C ALA A 203 -14.02 22.39 -5.87
N GLY A 204 -13.86 22.40 -7.20
CA GLY A 204 -14.30 23.50 -8.07
C GLY A 204 -13.43 24.76 -8.05
N GLN A 205 -12.13 24.63 -7.76
CA GLN A 205 -11.20 25.77 -7.61
C GLN A 205 -10.18 25.88 -8.76
N GLY A 206 -10.35 25.12 -9.84
CA GLY A 206 -9.46 25.15 -11.02
C GLY A 206 -8.07 24.56 -10.76
N VAL A 207 -7.88 23.86 -9.64
CA VAL A 207 -6.68 23.07 -9.35
C VAL A 207 -6.80 21.74 -10.06
N ILE A 208 -5.74 21.29 -10.73
CA ILE A 208 -5.70 19.98 -11.41
C ILE A 208 -4.40 19.25 -11.08
N VAL A 209 -4.41 17.92 -11.17
CA VAL A 209 -3.20 17.11 -11.17
C VAL A 209 -2.55 17.24 -12.55
N GLU A 210 -1.35 17.81 -12.58
CA GLU A 210 -0.55 17.96 -13.81
C GLU A 210 0.27 16.71 -14.11
N ALA A 211 0.81 16.07 -13.06
CA ALA A 211 1.59 14.84 -13.18
C ALA A 211 1.58 14.06 -11.86
N MET A 212 1.86 12.76 -11.94
CA MET A 212 2.09 11.89 -10.80
C MET A 212 3.44 11.20 -10.97
N ASP A 213 4.41 11.52 -10.11
CA ASP A 213 5.66 10.78 -10.03
C ASP A 213 5.48 9.59 -9.09
N VAL A 214 5.44 8.38 -9.65
CA VAL A 214 5.36 7.15 -8.85
C VAL A 214 6.77 6.74 -8.43
N TRP A 215 6.98 6.55 -7.13
CA TRP A 215 8.29 6.19 -6.57
C TRP A 215 9.42 7.18 -6.91
N ALA A 216 9.13 8.49 -6.82
CA ALA A 216 10.14 9.56 -6.94
C ALA A 216 11.37 9.32 -6.07
N LYS A 217 11.16 8.62 -4.94
CA LYS A 217 12.15 7.78 -4.26
C LYS A 217 11.41 6.56 -3.66
N PRO A 218 12.11 5.54 -3.13
CA PRO A 218 11.45 4.37 -2.53
C PRO A 218 10.38 4.79 -1.51
N GLY A 219 9.13 4.38 -1.74
CA GLY A 219 7.99 4.63 -0.86
C GLY A 219 7.35 6.02 -0.96
N LEU A 220 7.78 6.89 -1.87
CA LEU A 220 7.21 8.24 -2.06
C LEU A 220 6.66 8.43 -3.47
N CYS A 221 5.38 8.76 -3.57
CA CYS A 221 4.78 9.31 -4.78
C CYS A 221 4.55 10.82 -4.62
N VAL A 222 4.63 11.56 -5.73
CA VAL A 222 4.43 13.02 -5.72
C VAL A 222 3.42 13.41 -6.80
N ALA A 223 2.26 13.91 -6.36
CA ALA A 223 1.30 14.54 -7.27
C ALA A 223 1.69 16.01 -7.47
N HIS A 224 2.01 16.40 -8.70
CA HIS A 224 2.23 17.80 -9.07
C HIS A 224 0.91 18.44 -9.46
N LEU A 225 0.61 19.59 -8.89
CA LEU A 225 -0.64 20.29 -9.07
C LEU A 225 -0.43 21.58 -9.86
N LYS A 226 -1.25 21.78 -10.87
CA LYS A 226 -1.36 23.07 -11.55
C LYS A 226 -2.47 23.88 -10.91
N ARG A 227 -2.08 25.06 -10.40
CA ARG A 227 -2.95 25.96 -9.66
C ARG A 227 -3.14 27.30 -10.37
N PRO A 228 -4.37 27.85 -10.42
CA PRO A 228 -4.64 29.10 -11.13
C PRO A 228 -4.14 30.34 -10.36
N ASP A 229 -3.97 30.24 -9.04
CA ASP A 229 -3.55 31.33 -8.15
C ASP A 229 -2.03 31.43 -7.98
N LEU A 230 -1.28 30.40 -8.38
CA LEU A 230 0.17 30.39 -8.30
C LEU A 230 0.81 30.87 -9.61
N ARG A 231 1.59 31.94 -9.51
CA ARG A 231 2.41 32.44 -10.62
C ARG A 231 3.72 33.01 -10.11
N ALA A 232 4.82 32.46 -10.58
CA ALA A 232 6.13 33.06 -10.31
C ALA A 232 6.21 34.46 -10.93
N ALA A 233 6.60 35.46 -10.13
CA ALA A 233 6.84 36.82 -10.62
C ALA A 233 8.00 36.87 -11.62
N ARG A 234 8.99 35.99 -11.44
CA ARG A 234 10.11 35.76 -12.34
C ARG A 234 10.57 34.31 -12.20
N THR A 235 10.68 33.60 -13.32
CA THR A 235 11.31 32.28 -13.38
C THR A 235 12.70 32.43 -13.96
N ILE A 236 13.73 32.04 -13.20
CA ILE A 236 15.09 31.90 -13.70
C ILE A 236 15.23 30.44 -14.14
N ARG A 237 15.35 30.21 -15.45
CA ARG A 237 15.63 28.87 -15.99
C ARG A 237 17.14 28.74 -16.10
N ASN A 238 17.70 27.71 -15.48
CA ASN A 238 19.07 27.32 -15.76
C ASN A 238 19.03 26.40 -16.97
N GLU A 239 19.80 26.73 -18.01
CA GLU A 239 20.05 25.81 -19.12
C GLU A 239 20.94 24.69 -18.58
N THR A 240 20.34 23.55 -18.26
CA THR A 240 21.08 22.28 -18.24
C THR A 240 20.80 21.59 -19.56
N GLU A 241 21.75 21.69 -20.49
CA GLU A 241 21.89 20.77 -21.60
C GLU A 241 22.27 19.37 -21.08
N GLY A 242 21.68 18.34 -21.71
CA GLY A 242 22.06 16.92 -21.60
C GLY A 242 20.99 16.06 -20.92
N ASP A 243 20.37 15.06 -21.55
CA ASP A 243 20.61 14.45 -22.86
C ASP A 243 19.36 13.63 -23.23
N GLU A 244 19.04 13.62 -24.51
CA GLU A 244 18.11 12.67 -25.13
C GLU A 244 18.83 11.31 -25.25
N SER A 245 18.24 10.23 -24.73
CA SER A 245 18.27 8.87 -25.33
C SER A 245 17.39 7.91 -24.54
#